data_AF-A0A7W6HC20-F1
#
_entry.id   AF-A0A7W6HC20-F1
#
_cell.length_a   1.000
_cell.length_b   1.000
_cell.length_c   1.000
_cell.angle_alpha   90.00
_cell.angle_beta   90.00
_cell.angle_gamma   90.00
#
_symmetry.space_group_name_H-M   'P 1'
#
loop_
_entity.id
_entity.type
_entity.pdbx_description
1 polymer ?
#
loop_
_entity_poly.entity_id
_entity_poly.type
_entity_poly.pdbx_seq_one_letter_code
_entity_poly.pdbx_strand_id
1 'polypeptide(L)'
;MSKTFTVKAEAREKVGKGAARHLRRTGMIPAVIYGDKQDPLPIAIPYKETFLALHAGGFMTHVGTIEVGGQSIQVLPKDYQLEPVRDFLMHVDFLRVSEKSRVTVEVPVHFENEEASPGLKRGGVLNVVRHEVEIECPATAIPEAFTVDLTGLEIGDSIHASALTLPKNVELTITDRDFTIATIAAPAALRSEEDEAEEAAAAAESAEAQAESDQED
;
A
#
# COMPACT_ATOMS: atom_id res chain seq x y z
N MET A 1 18.88 -1.08 -7.33
CA MET A 1 19.77 -0.42 -6.35
C MET A 1 18.85 0.48 -5.54
N SER A 2 18.55 0.11 -4.29
CA SER A 2 17.64 0.87 -3.43
C SER A 2 18.15 2.31 -3.27
N LYS A 3 17.31 3.30 -3.55
CA LYS A 3 17.64 4.71 -3.28
C LYS A 3 17.78 4.91 -1.78
N THR A 4 19.00 5.12 -1.30
CA THR A 4 19.28 5.42 0.11
C THR A 4 19.19 6.93 0.34
N PHE A 5 18.34 7.37 1.27
CA PHE A 5 18.29 8.77 1.70
C PHE A 5 19.06 8.95 3.00
N THR A 6 19.79 10.07 3.13
CA THR A 6 20.52 10.43 4.35
C THR A 6 19.92 11.69 4.94
N VAL A 7 19.54 11.65 6.22
CA VAL A 7 18.94 12.78 6.93
C VAL A 7 19.70 13.03 8.22
N LYS A 8 20.07 14.30 8.45
CA LYS A 8 20.68 14.72 9.71
C LYS A 8 19.61 14.93 10.76
N ALA A 9 19.81 14.38 11.95
CA ALA A 9 18.86 14.42 13.02
C ALA A 9 19.49 14.85 14.34
N GLU A 10 18.68 15.48 15.19
CA GLU A 10 19.08 15.92 16.52
C GLU A 10 18.43 15.01 17.56
N ALA A 11 19.24 14.49 18.51
CA ALA A 11 18.68 13.77 19.65
C ALA A 11 17.89 14.73 20.54
N ARG A 12 16.73 14.29 21.04
CA ARG A 12 15.87 15.11 21.91
C ARG A 12 15.75 14.50 23.30
N GLU A 13 16.02 15.31 24.31
CA GLU A 13 15.76 14.94 25.71
C GLU A 13 14.30 15.20 26.11
N LYS A 14 13.68 16.25 25.57
CA LYS A 14 12.32 16.65 25.92
C LYS A 14 11.30 15.92 25.06
N VAL A 15 10.49 15.09 25.70
CA VAL A 15 9.39 14.34 25.09
C VAL A 15 8.05 14.93 25.55
N GLY A 16 7.06 14.99 24.65
CA GLY A 16 5.69 15.38 24.98
C GLY A 16 5.04 16.35 24.00
N LYS A 17 3.76 16.63 24.23
CA LYS A 17 2.90 17.44 23.33
C LYS A 17 3.43 18.85 23.08
N GLY A 18 3.95 19.51 24.11
CA GLY A 18 4.49 20.88 24.02
C GLY A 18 5.76 20.95 23.17
N ALA A 19 6.72 20.07 23.45
CA ALA A 19 7.98 19.99 22.71
C ALA A 19 7.74 19.62 21.23
N ALA A 20 6.87 18.65 20.96
CA ALA A 20 6.51 18.25 19.59
C ALA A 20 5.88 19.41 18.80
N ARG A 21 4.98 20.19 19.41
CA ARG A 21 4.38 21.38 18.77
C ARG A 21 5.42 22.46 18.48
N HIS A 22 6.38 22.66 19.39
CA HIS A 22 7.45 23.63 19.19
C HIS A 22 8.34 23.22 18.01
N LEU A 23 8.78 21.96 17.96
CA LEU A 23 9.60 21.44 16.87
C LEU A 23 8.94 21.64 15.50
N ARG A 24 7.65 21.31 15.37
CA ARG A 24 6.91 21.50 14.11
C ARG A 24 6.84 22.96 13.70
N ARG A 25 6.74 23.89 14.66
CA ARG A 25 6.75 25.34 14.39
C ARG A 25 8.13 25.83 13.94
N THR A 26 9.21 25.18 14.36
CA THR A 26 10.58 25.48 13.95
C THR A 26 11.02 24.74 12.68
N GLY A 27 10.11 24.03 11.99
CA GLY A 27 10.42 23.29 10.76
C GLY A 27 11.11 21.94 10.99
N MET A 28 11.03 21.39 12.19
CA MET A 28 11.53 20.06 12.56
C MET A 28 10.36 19.13 12.87
N ILE A 29 10.51 17.84 12.58
CA ILE A 29 9.49 16.82 12.84
C ILE A 29 9.99 15.92 13.97
N PRO A 30 9.17 15.62 14.98
CA PRO A 30 9.50 14.58 15.94
C PRO A 30 9.48 13.20 15.27
N ALA A 31 10.51 12.40 15.51
CA ALA A 31 10.56 11.01 15.06
C ALA A 31 11.16 10.11 16.15
N VAL A 32 10.99 8.80 16.01
CA VAL A 32 11.52 7.81 16.95
C VAL A 32 12.24 6.71 16.19
N ILE A 33 13.46 6.39 16.62
CA ILE A 33 14.18 5.22 16.16
C ILE A 33 14.04 4.12 17.22
N TYR A 34 13.52 2.95 16.85
CA TYR A 34 13.40 1.81 17.76
C TYR A 34 13.83 0.51 17.08
N GLY A 35 13.91 -0.58 17.85
CA GLY A 35 14.29 -1.90 17.33
C GLY A 35 15.74 -2.26 17.58
N ASP A 36 16.15 -3.40 17.02
CA ASP A 36 17.46 -4.04 17.22
C ASP A 36 17.83 -4.31 18.70
N LYS A 37 16.83 -4.54 19.56
CA LYS A 37 16.98 -4.74 21.01
C LYS A 37 17.71 -3.60 21.73
N GLN A 38 17.72 -2.41 21.13
CA GLN A 38 18.28 -1.19 21.69
C GLN A 38 17.16 -0.27 22.17
N ASP A 39 17.46 0.60 23.13
CA ASP A 39 16.49 1.55 23.65
C ASP A 39 15.95 2.49 22.56
N PRO A 40 14.66 2.85 22.59
CA PRO A 40 14.09 3.81 21.65
C PRO A 40 14.80 5.17 21.77
N LEU A 41 15.27 5.69 20.64
CA LEU A 41 15.94 6.99 20.55
C LEU A 41 14.97 8.02 19.96
N PRO A 42 14.47 8.96 20.76
CA PRO A 42 13.66 10.05 20.25
C PRO A 42 14.56 11.08 19.55
N ILE A 43 14.20 11.44 18.32
CA ILE A 43 14.97 12.34 17.46
C ILE A 43 14.09 13.46 16.89
N ALA A 44 14.72 14.50 16.38
CA ALA A 44 14.11 15.56 15.59
C ALA A 44 14.79 15.61 14.21
N ILE A 45 13.97 15.55 13.15
CA ILE A 45 14.45 15.54 11.75
C ILE A 45 13.96 16.78 10.99
N PRO A 46 14.72 17.30 10.02
CA PRO A 46 14.28 18.40 9.16
C PRO A 46 13.01 18.07 8.40
N TYR A 47 12.02 18.96 8.46
CA TYR A 47 10.75 18.78 7.76
C TYR A 47 10.94 18.64 6.26
N LYS A 48 11.69 19.58 5.65
CA LYS A 48 11.81 19.69 4.19
C LYS A 48 12.44 18.46 3.54
N GLU A 49 13.54 17.97 4.11
CA GLU A 49 14.26 16.80 3.58
C GLU A 49 13.40 15.55 3.68
N THR A 50 12.79 15.33 4.85
CA THR A 50 11.93 14.17 5.09
C THR A 50 10.65 14.22 4.24
N PHE A 51 10.05 15.40 4.10
CA PHE A 51 8.86 15.59 3.27
C PHE A 51 9.15 15.32 1.80
N LEU A 52 10.30 15.79 1.27
CA LEU A 52 10.72 15.49 -0.09
C LEU A 52 11.01 14.00 -0.29
N ALA A 53 11.66 13.35 0.70
CA ALA A 53 11.91 11.91 0.66
C ALA A 53 10.60 11.10 0.66
N LEU A 54 9.60 11.54 1.43
CA LEU A 54 8.27 10.92 1.44
C LEU A 54 7.60 11.00 0.05
N HIS A 55 7.63 12.17 -0.57
CA HIS A 55 6.96 12.41 -1.86
C HIS A 55 7.75 11.92 -3.07
N ALA A 56 9.01 11.52 -2.89
CA ALA A 56 9.81 10.91 -3.96
C ALA A 56 9.34 9.49 -4.31
N GLY A 57 8.44 8.91 -3.51
CA GLY A 57 7.96 7.53 -3.65
C GLY A 57 8.85 6.52 -2.95
N GLY A 58 8.28 5.39 -2.55
CA GLY A 58 9.02 4.27 -1.93
C GLY A 58 9.56 4.55 -0.53
N PHE A 59 9.05 5.56 0.18
CA PHE A 59 9.60 5.94 1.49
C PHE A 59 9.61 4.79 2.51
N MET A 60 8.54 3.98 2.57
CA MET A 60 8.47 2.81 3.45
C MET A 60 9.24 1.59 2.94
N THR A 61 9.66 1.57 1.68
CA THR A 61 10.42 0.45 1.08
C THR A 61 11.92 0.75 0.98
N HIS A 62 12.35 1.97 1.31
CA HIS A 62 13.73 2.41 1.22
C HIS A 62 14.44 2.43 2.58
N VAL A 63 15.59 1.75 2.66
CA VAL A 63 16.50 1.87 3.80
C VAL A 63 17.21 3.23 3.73
N GLY A 64 17.03 4.03 4.78
CA GLY A 64 17.67 5.32 4.99
C GLY A 64 18.81 5.26 6.00
N THR A 65 19.63 6.30 6.02
CA THR A 65 20.64 6.53 7.05
C THR A 65 20.31 7.80 7.82
N ILE A 66 20.17 7.71 9.13
CA ILE A 66 19.99 8.88 10.00
C ILE A 66 21.30 9.15 10.74
N GLU A 67 21.79 10.39 10.61
CA GLU A 67 22.96 10.86 11.36
C GLU A 67 22.50 11.54 12.65
N VAL A 68 22.82 10.98 13.82
CA VAL A 68 22.53 11.56 15.13
C VAL A 68 23.83 11.76 15.90
N GLY A 69 24.18 13.01 16.22
CA GLY A 69 25.35 13.29 17.08
C GLY A 69 26.69 12.74 16.54
N GLY A 70 26.83 12.62 15.22
CA GLY A 70 28.01 12.06 14.57
C GLY A 70 28.00 10.54 14.38
N GLN A 71 26.93 9.85 14.78
CA GLN A 71 26.72 8.42 14.53
C GLN A 71 25.74 8.22 13.37
N SER A 72 26.09 7.37 12.41
CA SER A 72 25.21 6.97 11.30
C SER A 72 24.45 5.70 11.67
N ILE A 73 23.13 5.76 11.66
CA ILE A 73 22.24 4.64 12.00
C ILE A 73 21.43 4.27 10.76
N GLN A 74 21.49 3.00 10.33
CA GLN A 74 20.62 2.51 9.27
C GLN A 74 19.22 2.25 9.82
N VAL A 75 18.23 2.77 9.10
CA VAL A 75 16.83 2.71 9.50
C VAL A 75 15.92 2.45 8.31
N LEU A 76 14.78 1.85 8.60
CA LEU A 76 13.66 1.68 7.68
C LEU A 76 12.46 2.44 8.24
N PRO A 77 11.83 3.35 7.47
CA PRO A 77 10.57 3.96 7.90
C PRO A 77 9.48 2.90 8.00
N LYS A 78 8.90 2.73 9.20
CA LYS A 78 7.84 1.74 9.43
C LYS A 78 6.45 2.35 9.37
N ASP A 79 6.33 3.60 9.82
CA ASP A 79 5.07 4.34 9.80
C ASP A 79 5.35 5.84 9.70
N TYR A 80 4.38 6.58 9.16
CA TYR A 80 4.38 8.03 9.15
C TYR A 80 2.98 8.58 9.39
N GLN A 81 2.91 9.71 10.07
CA GLN A 81 1.64 10.38 10.35
C GLN A 81 1.56 11.66 9.54
N LEU A 82 0.50 11.79 8.75
CA LEU A 82 0.13 13.03 8.08
C LEU A 82 -1.01 13.72 8.84
N GLU A 83 -1.02 15.04 8.84
CA GLU A 83 -2.21 15.76 9.31
C GLU A 83 -3.34 15.59 8.28
N PRO A 84 -4.55 15.15 8.68
CA PRO A 84 -5.63 14.83 7.73
C PRO A 84 -6.12 15.97 6.85
N VAL A 85 -5.82 17.23 7.18
CA VAL A 85 -6.37 18.40 6.48
C VAL A 85 -5.33 19.09 5.61
N ARG A 86 -4.17 19.43 6.16
CA ARG A 86 -3.11 20.16 5.42
C ARG A 86 -2.00 19.23 4.95
N ASP A 87 -2.11 17.94 5.21
CA ASP A 87 -1.23 16.89 4.71
C ASP A 87 0.25 17.08 5.09
N PHE A 88 0.50 17.70 6.24
CA PHE A 88 1.86 17.90 6.72
C PHE A 88 2.34 16.71 7.53
N LEU A 89 3.62 16.39 7.37
CA LEU A 89 4.27 15.31 8.10
C LEU A 89 4.40 15.65 9.60
N MET A 90 3.72 14.84 10.42
CA MET A 90 3.52 15.05 11.86
C MET A 90 4.47 14.24 12.73
N HIS A 91 4.76 13.02 12.31
CA HIS A 91 5.61 12.05 12.99
C HIS A 91 6.12 11.01 12.00
N VAL A 92 7.31 10.46 12.26
CA VAL A 92 7.85 9.30 11.52
C VAL A 92 8.43 8.29 12.51
N ASP A 93 8.13 7.04 12.26
CA ASP A 93 8.61 5.89 13.00
C ASP A 93 9.69 5.18 12.19
N PHE A 94 10.87 5.02 12.78
CA PHE A 94 12.01 4.37 12.17
C PHE A 94 12.35 3.08 12.91
N LEU A 95 12.45 1.99 12.17
CA LEU A 95 12.97 0.72 12.66
C LEU A 95 14.47 0.63 12.36
N ARG A 96 15.29 0.35 13.37
CA ARG A 96 16.72 0.04 13.17
C ARG A 96 16.84 -1.26 12.39
N VAL A 97 17.60 -1.20 11.30
CA VAL A 97 17.88 -2.36 10.47
C VAL A 97 19.37 -2.66 10.46
N SER A 98 19.69 -3.94 10.42
CA SER A 98 21.04 -4.44 10.20
C SER A 98 21.06 -5.29 8.93
N GLU A 99 22.24 -5.56 8.39
CA GLU A 99 22.37 -6.38 7.17
C GLU A 99 21.75 -7.79 7.30
N LYS A 100 21.53 -8.26 8.53
CA LYS A 100 20.98 -9.58 8.83
C LYS A 100 19.50 -9.56 9.26
N SER A 101 18.89 -8.39 9.42
CA SER A 101 17.49 -8.31 9.87
C SER A 101 16.52 -8.64 8.73
N ARG A 102 15.58 -9.55 9.01
CA ARG A 102 14.36 -9.73 8.20
C ARG A 102 13.31 -8.73 8.67
N VAL A 103 12.65 -8.10 7.72
CA VAL A 103 11.66 -7.04 7.94
C VAL A 103 10.40 -7.33 7.15
N THR A 104 9.26 -6.99 7.73
CA THR A 104 7.93 -7.04 7.08
C THR A 104 7.59 -5.66 6.53
N VAL A 105 7.46 -5.57 5.21
CA VAL A 105 7.29 -4.32 4.47
C VAL A 105 6.11 -4.46 3.52
N GLU A 106 5.33 -3.39 3.41
CA GLU A 106 4.26 -3.26 2.42
C GLU A 106 4.85 -2.65 1.15
N VAL A 107 4.80 -3.41 0.05
CA VAL A 107 5.37 -2.99 -1.24
C VAL A 107 4.25 -2.69 -2.22
N PRO A 108 4.27 -1.53 -2.90
CA PRO A 108 3.22 -1.16 -3.83
C PRO A 108 3.22 -2.06 -5.06
N VAL A 109 2.03 -2.28 -5.61
CA VAL A 109 1.81 -2.98 -6.86
C VAL A 109 1.49 -1.98 -7.95
N HIS A 110 2.21 -2.07 -9.07
CA HIS A 110 1.97 -1.32 -10.29
C HIS A 110 1.44 -2.26 -11.36
N PHE A 111 0.49 -1.76 -12.14
CA PHE A 111 -0.10 -2.48 -13.25
C PHE A 111 0.44 -1.91 -14.54
N GLU A 112 0.95 -2.78 -15.41
CA GLU A 112 1.45 -2.42 -16.73
C GLU A 112 0.58 -3.04 -17.83
N ASN A 113 0.67 -2.48 -19.02
CA ASN A 113 -0.02 -2.96 -20.22
C ASN A 113 -1.56 -2.98 -20.09
N GLU A 114 -2.13 -2.00 -19.38
CA GLU A 114 -3.60 -1.82 -19.31
C GLU A 114 -4.25 -1.79 -20.70
N GLU A 115 -3.61 -1.12 -21.67
CA GLU A 115 -4.09 -1.04 -23.05
C GLU A 115 -4.03 -2.39 -23.80
N ALA A 116 -3.22 -3.34 -23.36
CA ALA A 116 -3.10 -4.65 -23.99
C ALA A 116 -4.13 -5.67 -23.45
N SER A 117 -4.87 -5.34 -22.39
CA SER A 117 -5.94 -6.18 -21.86
C SER A 117 -7.18 -6.13 -22.75
N PRO A 118 -7.63 -7.27 -23.31
CA PRO A 118 -8.93 -7.36 -24.01
C PRO A 118 -10.09 -6.95 -23.10
N GLY A 119 -10.02 -7.27 -21.81
CA GLY A 119 -11.04 -6.93 -20.82
C GLY A 119 -11.23 -5.42 -20.64
N LEU A 120 -10.13 -4.67 -20.48
CA LEU A 120 -10.17 -3.21 -20.35
C LEU A 120 -10.59 -2.53 -21.66
N LYS A 121 -10.11 -3.02 -22.81
CA LYS A 121 -10.53 -2.53 -24.14
C LYS A 121 -12.02 -2.69 -24.41
N ARG A 122 -12.64 -3.74 -23.89
CA ARG A 122 -14.08 -4.01 -24.01
C ARG A 122 -14.94 -3.22 -23.01
N GLY A 123 -14.34 -2.29 -22.26
CA GLY A 123 -15.02 -1.45 -21.27
C GLY A 123 -14.99 -2.00 -19.85
N GLY A 124 -14.21 -3.05 -19.58
CA GLY A 124 -13.96 -3.52 -18.22
C GLY A 124 -13.27 -2.48 -17.35
N VAL A 125 -13.48 -2.54 -16.03
CA VAL A 125 -12.88 -1.65 -15.04
C VAL A 125 -11.88 -2.44 -14.20
N LEU A 126 -10.64 -1.96 -14.13
CA LEU A 126 -9.64 -2.52 -13.21
C LEU A 126 -10.03 -2.15 -11.78
N ASN A 127 -10.44 -3.15 -11.00
CA ASN A 127 -10.72 -2.99 -9.59
C ASN A 127 -9.53 -3.54 -8.78
N VAL A 128 -8.72 -2.63 -8.25
CA VAL A 128 -7.57 -2.95 -7.41
C VAL A 128 -8.07 -3.16 -5.97
N VAL A 129 -8.01 -4.40 -5.49
CA VAL A 129 -8.44 -4.76 -4.13
C VAL A 129 -7.36 -4.40 -3.12
N ARG A 130 -6.09 -4.56 -3.51
CA ARG A 130 -4.92 -4.22 -2.68
C ARG A 130 -3.90 -3.46 -3.51
N HIS A 131 -3.62 -2.23 -3.09
CA HIS A 131 -2.58 -1.40 -3.70
C HIS A 131 -1.17 -1.79 -3.25
N GLU A 132 -1.06 -2.49 -2.12
CA GLU A 132 0.20 -2.88 -1.51
C GLU A 132 0.11 -4.35 -1.06
N VAL A 133 1.26 -5.02 -1.11
CA VAL A 133 1.41 -6.42 -0.71
C VAL A 133 2.45 -6.51 0.39
N GLU A 134 2.05 -7.13 1.50
CA GLU A 134 2.94 -7.36 2.63
C GLU A 134 3.89 -8.53 2.34
N ILE A 135 5.19 -8.26 2.42
CA ILE A 135 6.26 -9.22 2.21
C ILE A 135 7.22 -9.28 3.40
N GLU A 136 7.81 -10.44 3.60
CA GLU A 136 8.95 -10.63 4.49
C GLU A 136 10.22 -10.77 3.65
N CYS A 137 11.16 -9.84 3.85
CA CYS A 137 12.42 -9.82 3.10
C CYS A 137 13.59 -9.32 3.97
N PRO A 138 14.84 -9.65 3.60
CA PRO A 138 16.00 -9.03 4.23
C PRO A 138 16.06 -7.55 3.84
N ALA A 139 16.51 -6.69 4.76
CA ALA A 139 16.58 -5.23 4.54
C ALA A 139 17.39 -4.82 3.29
N THR A 140 18.30 -5.68 2.82
CA THR A 140 19.12 -5.44 1.61
C THR A 140 18.43 -5.78 0.29
N ALA A 141 17.31 -6.49 0.31
CA ALA A 141 16.64 -7.01 -0.88
C ALA A 141 15.18 -6.54 -1.03
N ILE A 142 14.82 -5.44 -0.37
CA ILE A 142 13.47 -4.88 -0.47
C ILE A 142 13.22 -4.41 -1.92
N PRO A 143 12.21 -4.96 -2.63
CA PRO A 143 11.82 -4.48 -3.95
C PRO A 143 11.12 -3.13 -3.84
N GLU A 144 11.30 -2.26 -4.84
CA GLU A 144 10.69 -0.93 -4.85
C GLU A 144 9.19 -0.98 -5.15
N ALA A 145 8.80 -1.85 -6.09
CA ALA A 145 7.42 -2.14 -6.46
C ALA A 145 7.33 -3.53 -7.11
N PHE A 146 6.12 -4.10 -7.14
CA PHE A 146 5.78 -5.27 -7.95
C PHE A 146 5.06 -4.83 -9.22
N THR A 147 5.52 -5.29 -10.36
CA THR A 147 4.83 -5.06 -11.63
C THR A 147 3.95 -6.26 -11.97
N VAL A 148 2.68 -6.00 -12.26
CA VAL A 148 1.71 -6.98 -12.74
C VAL A 148 1.37 -6.65 -14.19
N ASP A 149 1.60 -7.62 -15.08
CA ASP A 149 1.23 -7.52 -16.49
C ASP A 149 -0.25 -7.88 -16.67
N LEU A 150 -1.01 -6.99 -17.31
CA LEU A 150 -2.44 -7.18 -17.60
C LEU A 150 -2.72 -7.74 -19.01
N THR A 151 -1.68 -8.07 -19.77
CA THR A 151 -1.81 -8.56 -21.14
C THR A 151 -2.66 -9.83 -21.22
N GLY A 152 -3.67 -9.84 -22.09
CA GLY A 152 -4.50 -11.02 -22.36
C GLY A 152 -5.59 -11.34 -21.33
N LEU A 153 -5.74 -10.54 -20.28
CA LEU A 153 -6.79 -10.74 -19.27
C LEU A 153 -8.17 -10.28 -19.79
N GLU A 154 -9.20 -11.07 -19.50
CA GLU A 154 -10.58 -10.83 -19.90
C GLU A 154 -11.43 -10.24 -18.76
N ILE A 155 -12.67 -9.87 -19.08
CA ILE A 155 -13.63 -9.40 -18.07
C ILE A 155 -14.02 -10.59 -17.18
N GLY A 156 -13.89 -10.42 -15.87
CA GLY A 156 -14.15 -11.46 -14.87
C GLY A 156 -12.88 -12.10 -14.32
N ASP A 157 -11.72 -11.87 -14.92
CA ASP A 157 -10.46 -12.44 -14.45
C ASP A 157 -9.99 -11.79 -13.14
N SER A 158 -9.45 -12.64 -12.25
CA SER A 158 -8.87 -12.25 -10.97
C SER A 158 -7.36 -12.54 -10.93
N ILE A 159 -6.59 -11.53 -10.53
CA ILE A 159 -5.14 -11.63 -10.35
C ILE A 159 -4.87 -11.94 -8.89
N HIS A 160 -4.25 -13.09 -8.66
CA HIS A 160 -3.92 -13.57 -7.32
C HIS A 160 -2.47 -13.28 -6.95
N ALA A 161 -2.16 -13.34 -5.65
CA ALA A 161 -0.82 -13.08 -5.12
C ALA A 161 0.21 -14.09 -5.64
N SER A 162 -0.22 -15.31 -5.95
CA SER A 162 0.63 -16.33 -6.58
C SER A 162 1.17 -15.94 -7.96
N ALA A 163 0.50 -15.03 -8.67
CA ALA A 163 0.90 -14.59 -10.01
C ALA A 163 2.03 -13.56 -9.99
N LEU A 164 2.40 -13.05 -8.80
CA LEU A 164 3.49 -12.09 -8.66
C LEU A 164 4.86 -12.72 -8.89
N THR A 165 5.70 -12.04 -9.66
CA THR A 165 7.10 -12.42 -9.80
C THR A 165 7.88 -11.97 -8.56
N LEU A 166 8.09 -12.91 -7.62
CA LEU A 166 8.84 -12.65 -6.39
C LEU A 166 10.36 -12.73 -6.64
N PRO A 167 11.14 -11.71 -6.26
CA PRO A 167 12.59 -11.76 -6.35
C PRO A 167 13.20 -12.70 -5.29
N LYS A 168 14.48 -13.04 -5.45
CA LYS A 168 15.18 -13.99 -4.57
C LYS A 168 15.15 -13.53 -3.11
N ASN A 169 14.83 -14.44 -2.20
CA ASN A 169 14.74 -14.23 -0.74
C ASN A 169 13.61 -13.28 -0.29
N VAL A 170 12.56 -13.12 -1.10
CA VAL A 170 11.33 -12.45 -0.71
C VAL A 170 10.23 -13.48 -0.57
N GLU A 171 9.58 -13.50 0.59
CA GLU A 171 8.45 -14.37 0.88
C GLU A 171 7.21 -13.49 1.13
N LEU A 172 6.04 -13.96 0.72
CA LEU A 172 4.78 -13.31 1.11
C LEU A 172 4.59 -13.54 2.61
N THR A 173 4.23 -12.50 3.36
CA THR A 173 3.94 -12.65 4.81
C THR A 173 2.74 -13.57 5.03
N ILE A 174 1.76 -13.48 4.14
CA ILE A 174 0.54 -14.29 4.15
C ILE A 174 0.76 -15.50 3.23
N THR A 175 1.02 -16.66 3.83
CA THR A 175 1.20 -17.94 3.11
C THR A 175 0.02 -18.90 3.28
N ASP A 176 -0.95 -18.57 4.13
CA ASP A 176 -2.10 -19.43 4.45
C ASP A 176 -3.20 -19.39 3.38
N ARG A 177 -3.25 -18.32 2.57
CA ARG A 177 -4.28 -18.11 1.56
C ARG A 177 -3.75 -17.33 0.37
N ASP A 178 -4.22 -17.70 -0.81
CA ASP A 178 -3.96 -16.94 -2.03
C ASP A 178 -5.04 -15.87 -2.18
N PHE A 179 -4.65 -14.61 -2.00
CA PHE A 179 -5.57 -13.49 -2.02
C PHE A 179 -5.54 -12.76 -3.36
N THR A 180 -6.67 -12.17 -3.72
CA THR A 180 -6.81 -11.39 -4.95
C THR A 180 -6.21 -9.99 -4.77
N ILE A 181 -5.36 -9.60 -5.70
CA ILE A 181 -4.71 -8.28 -5.76
C ILE A 181 -5.58 -7.32 -6.59
N ALA A 182 -6.02 -7.78 -7.76
CA ALA A 182 -6.88 -7.01 -8.65
C ALA A 182 -7.84 -7.91 -9.42
N THR A 183 -8.96 -7.35 -9.85
CA THR A 183 -9.96 -8.02 -10.68
C THR A 183 -10.35 -7.11 -11.83
N ILE A 184 -10.61 -7.66 -13.01
CA ILE A 184 -11.20 -6.90 -14.11
C ILE A 184 -12.71 -7.09 -14.03
N ALA A 185 -13.41 -6.08 -13.53
CA ALA A 185 -14.87 -6.12 -13.38
C ALA A 185 -15.58 -5.66 -14.66
N ALA A 186 -16.78 -6.19 -14.92
CA ALA A 186 -17.66 -5.64 -15.93
C ALA A 186 -18.10 -4.21 -15.56
N PRO A 187 -18.24 -3.29 -16.52
CA PRO A 187 -18.68 -1.94 -16.24
C PRO A 187 -20.07 -1.93 -15.63
N ALA A 188 -20.30 -1.02 -14.67
CA ALA A 188 -21.55 -0.93 -13.91
C ALA A 188 -22.79 -0.74 -14.81
N ALA A 189 -22.63 -0.13 -15.99
CA ALA A 189 -23.71 0.06 -16.96
C ALA A 189 -24.25 -1.26 -17.54
N LEU A 190 -23.38 -2.26 -17.78
CA LEU A 190 -23.83 -3.58 -18.25
C LEU A 190 -24.49 -4.38 -17.12
N ARG A 191 -24.00 -4.21 -15.88
CA ARG A 191 -24.60 -4.81 -14.68
C ARG A 191 -26.00 -4.28 -14.41
N SER A 192 -26.23 -2.97 -14.55
CA SER A 192 -27.55 -2.39 -14.37
C SER A 192 -28.56 -2.86 -15.43
N GLU A 193 -28.11 -3.09 -16.66
CA GLU A 193 -28.97 -3.63 -17.73
C GLU A 193 -29.29 -5.12 -17.50
N GLU A 194 -28.34 -5.91 -17.00
CA GLU A 194 -28.58 -7.31 -16.60
C GLU A 194 -29.51 -7.41 -15.38
N ASP A 195 -29.29 -6.61 -14.34
CA ASP A 195 -30.14 -6.57 -13.14
C ASP A 195 -31.58 -6.11 -13.48
N GLU A 196 -31.76 -5.09 -14.33
CA GLU A 196 -33.10 -4.67 -14.81
C GLU A 196 -33.78 -5.75 -15.66
N ALA A 197 -33.02 -6.51 -16.46
CA ALA A 197 -33.56 -7.60 -17.25
C ALA A 197 -33.97 -8.81 -16.40
N GLU A 198 -33.20 -9.13 -15.36
CA GLU A 198 -33.53 -10.20 -14.40
C GLU A 198 -34.75 -9.84 -13.54
N GLU A 199 -34.87 -8.58 -13.12
CA GLU A 199 -36.04 -8.07 -12.39
C GLU A 199 -37.30 -8.04 -13.27
N ALA A 200 -37.16 -7.71 -14.56
CA ALA A 200 -38.25 -7.78 -15.53
C ALA A 200 -38.68 -9.23 -15.83
N ALA A 201 -37.75 -10.18 -15.87
CA ALA A 201 -38.06 -11.61 -16.04
C ALA A 201 -38.78 -12.19 -14.82
N ALA A 202 -38.33 -11.84 -13.60
CA ALA A 202 -39.00 -12.24 -12.36
C ALA A 202 -40.41 -11.64 -12.23
N ALA A 203 -40.62 -10.41 -12.72
CA ALA A 203 -41.94 -9.77 -12.79
C ALA A 203 -42.87 -10.45 -13.81
N ALA A 204 -42.34 -10.95 -14.93
CA ALA A 204 -43.11 -11.71 -15.92
C ALA A 204 -43.51 -13.10 -15.40
N GLU A 205 -42.59 -13.80 -14.73
CA GLU A 205 -42.85 -15.14 -14.18
C GLU A 205 -43.86 -15.11 -13.02
N SER A 206 -43.85 -14.05 -12.22
CA SER A 206 -44.85 -13.81 -11.17
C SER A 206 -46.23 -13.41 -11.72
N ALA A 207 -46.29 -12.76 -12.88
CA ALA A 207 -47.54 -12.45 -13.57
C ALA A 207 -48.17 -13.69 -14.24
N GLU A 208 -47.35 -14.59 -14.81
CA GLU A 208 -47.82 -15.87 -15.36
C GLU A 208 -48.32 -16.82 -14.27
N ALA A 209 -47.64 -16.88 -13.11
CA ALA A 209 -48.09 -17.67 -11.96
C ALA A 209 -49.42 -17.18 -11.36
N GLN A 210 -49.70 -15.87 -11.42
CA GLN A 210 -51.00 -15.31 -10.99
C GLN A 210 -52.11 -15.62 -12.00
N ALA A 211 -51.80 -15.65 -13.30
CA ALA A 211 -52.78 -15.96 -14.35
C ALA A 211 -53.20 -17.44 -14.37
N GLU A 212 -52.31 -18.37 -14.00
CA GLU A 212 -52.68 -19.79 -13.84
C GLU A 212 -53.52 -20.05 -12.58
N SER A 213 -53.31 -19.30 -11.49
CA SER A 213 -54.11 -19.44 -10.26
C SER A 213 -55.55 -18.91 -10.36
N ASP A 214 -55.85 -18.06 -11.35
CA ASP A 214 -57.19 -17.50 -11.61
C ASP A 214 -58.02 -18.39 -12.58
N GLN A 215 -57.44 -19.49 -13.10
CA GLN A 215 -58.11 -20.42 -14.03
C GLN A 215 -58.55 -21.74 -13.38
N GLU A 216 -58.25 -21.97 -12.10
CA GLU A 216 -58.59 -23.18 -11.34
C GLU A 216 -59.69 -23.00 -10.26
N ASP A 217 -60.29 -21.81 -10.12
CA ASP A 217 -61.48 -21.54 -9.28
C ASP A 217 -62.79 -21.38 -10.09
#